data_AF-A0A0C2C881-F1
#
_entry.id   AF-A0A0C2C881-F1
#
_cell.length_a   1.000
_cell.length_b   1.000
_cell.length_c   1.000
_cell.angle_alpha   90.00
_cell.angle_beta   90.00
_cell.angle_gamma   90.00
#
_symmetry.space_group_name_H-M   'P 1'
#
loop_
_entity.id
_entity.type
_entity.pdbx_description
1 polymer ?
#
loop_
_entity_poly.entity_id
_entity_poly.type
_entity_poly.pdbx_seq_one_letter_code
_entity_poly.pdbx_strand_id
1 'polypeptide(L)'
;MGTLEKKKIFFEEADRPPPSYYDGSLEKMPLKKVPFQTPDPESKDYSSRTQGISYISTKIWVYFVYIRFTNAETRRIQRKMHHIEK
;
A
#
# COMPACT_ATOMS: atom_id res chain seq x y z
N MET A 1 35.82 -6.96 -29.98
CA MET A 1 34.45 -6.73 -29.47
C MET A 1 34.23 -7.69 -28.31
N GLY A 2 33.96 -7.35 -27.05
CA GLY A 2 33.88 -6.10 -26.29
C GLY A 2 33.90 -6.53 -24.81
N THR A 3 34.59 -5.77 -23.95
CA THR A 3 34.88 -6.13 -22.55
C THR A 3 33.67 -5.88 -21.64
N LEU A 4 33.23 -6.92 -20.94
CA LEU A 4 32.15 -6.88 -19.94
C LEU A 4 32.71 -6.34 -18.61
N GLU A 5 32.75 -5.01 -18.48
CA GLU A 5 33.07 -4.36 -17.21
C GLU A 5 31.91 -4.56 -16.22
N LYS A 6 32.13 -5.45 -15.24
CA LYS A 6 31.24 -5.58 -14.08
C LYS A 6 31.35 -4.30 -13.25
N LYS A 7 30.42 -3.37 -13.47
CA LYS A 7 30.26 -2.14 -12.70
C LYS A 7 30.01 -2.52 -11.23
N LYS A 8 31.04 -2.46 -10.39
CA LYS A 8 30.93 -2.60 -8.94
C LYS A 8 30.06 -1.44 -8.45
N ILE A 9 28.85 -1.75 -8.00
CA ILE A 9 27.96 -0.77 -7.37
C ILE A 9 28.50 -0.56 -5.97
N PHE A 10 29.15 0.58 -5.74
CA PHE A 10 29.61 0.99 -4.42
C PHE A 10 28.39 1.45 -3.61
N PHE A 11 27.99 0.62 -2.64
CA PHE A 11 26.85 0.90 -1.75
C PHE A 11 27.12 2.08 -0.80
N GLU A 12 28.36 2.52 -0.64
CA GLU A 12 28.72 3.65 0.23
C GLU A 12 28.14 5.00 -0.20
N GLU A 13 27.71 5.18 -1.45
CA GLU A 13 27.09 6.43 -1.92
C GLU A 13 25.59 6.49 -1.59
N ALA A 14 24.94 5.35 -1.35
CA ALA A 14 23.50 5.27 -1.09
C ALA A 14 23.13 5.58 0.37
N ASP A 15 24.08 5.41 1.30
CA ASP A 15 23.92 5.76 2.70
C ASP A 15 24.33 7.22 3.00
N ARG A 16 24.92 7.93 2.03
CA ARG A 16 25.23 9.35 2.20
C ARG A 16 23.93 10.13 2.12
N PRO A 17 23.62 10.97 3.12
CA PRO A 17 22.48 11.84 3.00
C PRO A 17 22.66 12.74 1.77
N PRO A 18 21.56 13.12 1.10
CA PRO A 18 21.64 13.98 -0.08
C PRO A 18 22.47 15.23 0.26
N PRO A 19 23.23 15.81 -0.70
CA PRO A 19 24.09 16.97 -0.42
C PRO A 19 23.38 18.15 0.26
N SER A 20 22.07 18.27 0.07
CA SER A 20 21.18 19.23 0.75
C SER A 20 21.10 19.06 2.27
N TYR A 21 21.51 17.92 2.82
CA TYR A 21 21.54 17.66 4.26
C TYR A 21 22.63 18.47 4.97
N TYR A 22 23.72 18.81 4.27
CA TYR A 22 24.78 19.67 4.79
C TYR A 22 24.58 21.15 4.45
N ASP A 23 23.51 21.48 3.72
CA ASP A 23 23.18 22.86 3.39
C ASP A 23 22.51 23.54 4.60
N GLY A 24 23.34 24.19 5.42
CA GLY A 24 22.89 25.04 6.54
C GLY A 24 22.05 26.25 6.12
N SER A 25 21.71 26.41 4.83
CA SER A 25 20.74 27.40 4.36
C SER A 25 19.31 27.13 4.86
N LEU A 26 18.95 25.87 5.14
CA LEU A 26 17.61 25.50 5.62
C LEU A 26 17.31 26.03 7.03
N GLU A 27 18.32 26.21 7.88
CA GLU A 27 18.13 26.79 9.22
C GLU A 27 17.76 28.28 9.18
N LYS A 28 18.06 28.97 8.07
CA LYS A 28 17.83 30.42 7.93
C LYS A 28 16.49 30.79 7.31
N MET A 29 15.72 29.83 6.83
CA MET A 29 14.40 30.10 6.25
C MET A 29 13.35 30.08 7.36
N PRO A 30 12.74 31.21 7.75
CA PRO A 30 11.63 31.17 8.68
C PRO A 30 10.52 30.33 8.04
N LEU A 31 10.17 29.21 8.68
CA LEU A 31 9.01 28.40 8.31
C LEU A 31 7.81 29.33 8.21
N LYS A 32 7.37 29.63 6.98
CA LYS A 32 6.13 30.37 6.75
C LYS A 32 5.01 29.49 7.30
N LYS A 33 4.55 29.79 8.50
CA LYS A 33 3.34 29.23 9.09
C LYS A 33 2.17 29.73 8.25
N VAL A 34 1.92 29.07 7.14
CA VAL A 34 0.64 29.19 6.46
C VAL A 34 -0.41 28.63 7.42
N PRO A 35 -1.55 29.31 7.61
CA PRO A 35 -2.65 28.72 8.35
C PRO A 35 -2.95 27.36 7.74
N PHE A 36 -3.23 26.36 8.58
CA PHE A 36 -3.77 25.09 8.12
C PHE A 36 -5.01 25.41 7.30
N GLN A 37 -4.88 25.35 5.98
CA GLN A 37 -6.01 25.54 5.08
C GLN A 37 -6.86 24.30 5.29
N THR A 38 -7.93 24.42 6.08
CA THR A 38 -8.96 23.40 6.13
C THR A 38 -9.50 23.31 4.71
N PRO A 39 -9.25 22.19 3.99
CA PRO A 39 -9.73 22.08 2.62
C PRO A 39 -11.26 22.18 2.64
N ASP A 40 -11.80 22.91 1.67
CA ASP A 40 -13.24 23.12 1.52
C ASP A 40 -13.95 21.76 1.44
N PRO A 41 -14.96 21.47 2.29
CA PRO A 41 -15.68 20.21 2.29
C PRO A 41 -16.34 19.88 0.94
N GLU A 42 -16.54 20.85 0.05
CA GLU A 42 -17.05 20.63 -1.32
C GLU A 42 -15.98 20.24 -2.35
N SER A 43 -14.72 20.11 -1.95
CA SER A 43 -13.67 19.65 -2.86
C SER A 43 -13.99 18.23 -3.36
N LYS A 44 -14.23 18.15 -4.67
CA LYS A 44 -14.63 16.93 -5.40
C LYS A 44 -13.63 15.77 -5.25
N ASP A 45 -12.42 16.06 -4.80
CA ASP A 45 -11.35 15.09 -4.53
C ASP A 45 -11.68 14.13 -3.37
N TYR A 46 -12.51 14.55 -2.41
CA TYR A 46 -12.97 13.65 -1.36
C TYR A 46 -13.99 12.63 -1.87
N SER A 47 -14.85 13.01 -2.81
CA SER A 47 -15.92 12.14 -3.31
C SER A 47 -15.36 10.97 -4.14
N SER A 48 -14.44 11.22 -5.07
CA SER A 48 -13.84 10.16 -5.89
C SER A 48 -12.97 9.19 -5.06
N ARG A 49 -12.20 9.73 -4.11
CA ARG A 49 -11.35 8.94 -3.20
C ARG A 49 -12.16 8.08 -2.22
N THR A 50 -13.25 8.62 -1.68
CA THR A 50 -14.15 7.86 -0.77
C THR A 50 -14.93 6.78 -1.52
N GLN A 51 -15.36 7.03 -2.76
CA GLN A 51 -15.98 6.01 -3.62
C GLN A 51 -15.02 4.85 -3.92
N GLY A 52 -13.75 5.13 -4.20
CA GLY A 52 -12.73 4.10 -4.41
C GLY A 52 -12.53 3.21 -3.17
N ILE A 53 -12.45 3.81 -1.98
CA ILE A 53 -12.31 3.07 -0.71
C ILE A 53 -13.54 2.21 -0.42
N SER A 54 -14.75 2.77 -0.62
CA SER A 54 -16.01 2.04 -0.44
C SER A 54 -16.10 0.83 -1.37
N TYR A 55 -15.77 0.99 -2.66
CA TYR A 55 -15.76 -0.10 -3.62
C TYR A 55 -14.76 -1.21 -3.27
N ILE A 56 -13.52 -0.86 -2.91
CA ILE A 56 -12.52 -1.85 -2.49
C ILE A 56 -12.98 -2.60 -1.22
N SER A 57 -13.55 -1.88 -0.25
CA SER A 57 -14.00 -2.47 1.01
C SER A 57 -15.13 -3.49 0.81
N THR A 58 -16.10 -3.19 -0.06
CA THR A 58 -17.21 -4.10 -0.39
C THR A 58 -16.70 -5.35 -1.12
N LYS A 59 -15.74 -5.22 -2.04
CA LYS A 59 -15.12 -6.38 -2.71
C LYS A 59 -14.37 -7.29 -1.74
N ILE A 60 -13.60 -6.72 -0.82
CA ILE A 60 -12.88 -7.49 0.22
C ILE A 60 -13.90 -8.24 1.09
N TRP A 61 -14.98 -7.58 1.50
CA TRP A 61 -16.00 -8.19 2.35
C TRP A 61 -16.74 -9.34 1.65
N VAL A 62 -17.17 -9.14 0.41
CA VAL A 62 -17.81 -10.19 -0.41
C VAL A 62 -16.88 -11.39 -0.57
N TYR A 63 -15.59 -11.15 -0.87
CA TYR A 63 -14.61 -12.22 -1.01
C TYR A 63 -14.38 -12.99 0.29
N PHE A 64 -14.31 -12.29 1.43
CA PHE A 64 -14.21 -12.92 2.75
C PHE A 64 -15.43 -13.82 3.04
N VAL A 65 -16.64 -13.33 2.78
CA VAL A 65 -17.87 -14.12 2.94
C VAL A 65 -17.86 -15.35 2.04
N TYR A 66 -17.47 -15.18 0.77
CA TYR A 66 -17.34 -16.29 -0.17
C TYR A 66 -16.37 -17.36 0.32
N ILE A 67 -15.18 -16.99 0.80
CA ILE A 67 -14.19 -17.93 1.37
C ILE A 67 -14.78 -18.68 2.56
N ARG A 68 -15.47 -17.98 3.46
CA ARG A 68 -16.08 -18.63 4.63
C ARG A 68 -17.14 -19.65 4.22
N PHE A 69 -17.93 -19.32 3.21
CA PHE A 69 -18.96 -20.19 2.67
C PHE A 69 -18.38 -21.42 1.97
N THR A 70 -17.41 -21.24 1.07
CA THR A 70 -16.77 -22.35 0.35
C THR A 70 -16.08 -23.31 1.31
N ASN A 71 -15.34 -22.78 2.31
CA ASN A 71 -14.74 -23.60 3.36
C ASN A 71 -15.75 -24.36 4.21
N ALA A 72 -16.98 -23.85 4.38
CA ALA A 72 -18.04 -24.57 5.07
C ALA A 72 -18.56 -25.73 4.20
N GLU A 73 -18.78 -25.50 2.92
CA GLU A 73 -19.21 -26.54 1.97
C GLU A 73 -18.17 -27.64 1.81
N THR A 74 -16.87 -27.31 1.68
CA THR A 74 -15.80 -28.33 1.62
C THR A 74 -15.82 -29.24 2.85
N ARG A 75 -16.02 -28.67 4.05
CA ARG A 75 -16.14 -29.44 5.30
C ARG A 75 -17.42 -30.28 5.38
N ARG A 76 -18.49 -29.89 4.69
CA ARG A 76 -19.71 -30.72 4.58
C ARG A 76 -19.48 -31.91 3.67
N ILE A 77 -18.82 -31.70 2.54
CA ILE A 77 -18.52 -32.75 1.55
C ILE A 77 -17.60 -33.81 2.17
N GLN A 78 -16.50 -33.40 2.82
CA GLN A 78 -15.58 -34.36 3.46
C GLN A 78 -16.27 -35.24 4.52
N ARG A 79 -17.17 -34.65 5.32
CA ARG A 79 -17.95 -35.42 6.31
C ARG A 79 -18.85 -36.46 5.67
N LYS A 80 -19.45 -36.17 4.51
CA LYS A 80 -20.27 -37.15 3.78
C LYS A 80 -19.42 -38.28 3.22
N MET A 81 -18.25 -37.97 2.65
CA MET A 81 -17.37 -39.01 2.08
C MET A 81 -16.84 -39.97 3.14
N HIS A 82 -16.40 -39.44 4.30
CA HIS A 82 -15.94 -40.27 5.42
C HIS A 82 -17.04 -41.18 5.99
N HIS A 83 -18.32 -40.86 5.81
CA HIS A 83 -19.43 -41.70 6.26
C HIS A 83 -19.79 -42.82 5.28
N ILE A 84 -19.35 -42.69 4.02
CA ILE A 84 -19.60 -43.69 2.95
C ILE A 84 -18.49 -44.75 2.91
N GLU A 85 -17.27 -44.41 3.36
CA GLU A 85 -16.13 -45.34 3.44
C GLU A 85 -16.13 -46.25 4.69
N LYS A 86 -17.10 -46.13 5.60
CA LYS A 86 -17.26 -46.99 6.79
C LYS A 86 -18.34 -48.03 6.59
#